data_AF-A0A352WVF3-F1
#
_entry.id   AF-A0A352WVF3-F1
#
_cell.length_a   1.000
_cell.length_b   1.000
_cell.length_c   1.000
_cell.angle_alpha   90.00
_cell.angle_beta   90.00
_cell.angle_gamma   90.00
#
_symmetry.space_group_name_H-M   'P 1'
#
loop_
_entity.id
_entity.type
_entity.pdbx_description
1 polymer ?
#
loop_
_entity_poly.entity_id
_entity_poly.type
_entity_poly.pdbx_seq_one_letter_code
_entity_poly.pdbx_strand_id
1 'polypeptide(L)'
;FQLPGIDILCERMELTTAKQCQSAVHQYGREGMLSELYGVTDWDYDFRGHKFQGDWQAALGVSIRVHHLTWASMKGSAKRDYPACIGYQSPWYKEYAYVEDHFARINTVMTRGKPVVKLGVIHPIESFWLAHGDTQSSGELKDEMEHNFEKITEWLLYSQNDFDFISESILPSLYKEGKGFTVGEMSYEIILLPPMKTIRSTTLDALESFASRGGKIIFAGEIPFLENALPSDRAKKLASRCITIPFTHTSIMQEVEPEKVISIRQTNGMPANQYLYQLRRDGNHHWVFIANGKKPPHKEVIPPRHIQITIQGEHTPVLYDTLTGNIAEFPCLYQNGNTVIPYLIHGHDSILFRLNPGKTDKVFAAPATPRPVIGRIEWKQPISYTREEDNVYILDLGQWKLNDG
;
A
#
# COMPACT_ATOMS: atom_id res chain seq x y z
N PHE A 1 19.34 -9.89 5.77
CA PHE A 1 19.35 -8.43 6.04
C PHE A 1 18.59 -8.17 7.32
N GLN A 2 19.05 -7.21 8.14
CA GLN A 2 18.36 -6.83 9.37
C GLN A 2 17.08 -6.03 9.04
N LEU A 3 17.19 -5.10 8.09
CA LEU A 3 16.09 -4.26 7.61
C LEU A 3 16.06 -4.30 6.08
N PRO A 4 15.14 -5.07 5.45
CA PRO A 4 14.94 -5.06 4.00
C PRO A 4 14.53 -3.67 3.49
N GLY A 5 14.91 -3.34 2.25
CA GLY A 5 14.73 -2.00 1.70
C GLY A 5 14.34 -1.99 0.24
N ILE A 6 13.74 -0.88 -0.18
CA ILE A 6 13.46 -0.54 -1.58
C ILE A 6 14.02 0.84 -1.91
N ASP A 7 14.09 1.13 -3.20
CA ASP A 7 14.56 2.41 -3.71
C ASP A 7 13.52 2.99 -4.69
N ILE A 8 12.76 4.00 -4.24
CA ILE A 8 11.67 4.65 -4.98
C ILE A 8 11.94 6.16 -5.05
N LEU A 9 12.97 6.55 -5.82
CA LEU A 9 13.44 7.94 -5.89
C LEU A 9 12.44 8.89 -6.54
N CYS A 10 11.79 8.46 -7.63
CA CYS A 10 10.85 9.30 -8.36
C CYS A 10 9.43 9.21 -7.78
N GLU A 11 8.58 10.18 -8.11
CA GLU A 11 7.15 10.17 -7.71
C GLU A 11 6.32 9.15 -8.53
N ARG A 12 6.81 7.91 -8.61
CA ARG A 12 6.15 6.76 -9.24
C ARG A 12 5.59 5.82 -8.17
N MET A 13 4.44 5.23 -8.46
CA MET A 13 3.85 4.22 -7.61
C MET A 13 4.33 2.83 -8.03
N GLU A 14 5.28 2.27 -7.30
CA GLU A 14 5.82 0.93 -7.55
C GLU A 14 5.29 -0.08 -6.54
N LEU A 15 4.03 -0.47 -6.72
CA LEU A 15 3.33 -1.37 -5.80
C LEU A 15 4.01 -2.75 -5.75
N THR A 16 4.47 -3.26 -6.90
CA THR A 16 5.14 -4.57 -7.01
C THR A 16 6.46 -4.58 -6.24
N THR A 17 7.29 -3.54 -6.37
CA THR A 17 8.53 -3.36 -5.61
C THR A 17 8.26 -3.35 -4.11
N ALA A 18 7.29 -2.55 -3.66
CA ALA A 18 6.94 -2.46 -2.25
C ALA A 18 6.41 -3.78 -1.69
N LYS A 19 5.48 -4.45 -2.39
CA LYS A 19 4.90 -5.72 -1.96
C LYS A 19 5.91 -6.85 -1.88
N GLN A 20 6.86 -6.95 -2.82
CA GLN A 20 7.91 -7.97 -2.75
C GLN A 20 8.75 -7.82 -1.47
N CYS A 21 9.17 -6.60 -1.14
CA CYS A 21 9.96 -6.34 0.05
C CYS A 21 9.14 -6.54 1.34
N GLN A 22 7.90 -6.06 1.37
CA GLN A 22 6.98 -6.28 2.49
C GLN A 22 6.75 -7.78 2.77
N SER A 23 6.58 -8.58 1.72
CA SER A 23 6.40 -10.03 1.84
C SER A 23 7.59 -10.69 2.50
N ALA A 24 8.81 -10.29 2.11
CA ALA A 24 10.02 -10.75 2.76
C ALA A 24 10.09 -10.30 4.23
N VAL A 25 9.77 -9.03 4.52
CA VAL A 25 9.70 -8.51 5.90
C VAL A 25 8.77 -9.34 6.78
N HIS A 26 7.57 -9.64 6.28
CA HIS A 26 6.59 -10.45 6.98
C HIS A 26 7.08 -11.88 7.20
N GLN A 27 7.50 -12.58 6.15
CA GLN A 27 7.92 -13.99 6.21
C GLN A 27 9.17 -14.20 7.06
N TYR A 28 10.15 -13.28 7.01
CA TYR A 28 11.35 -13.33 7.85
C TYR A 28 11.15 -12.74 9.25
N GLY A 29 9.98 -12.20 9.57
CA GLY A 29 9.71 -11.56 10.88
C GLY A 29 10.58 -10.35 11.16
N ARG A 30 10.87 -9.53 10.14
CA ARG A 30 11.68 -8.32 10.29
C ARG A 30 10.86 -7.18 10.92
N GLU A 31 11.55 -6.34 11.67
CA GLU A 31 10.96 -5.26 12.47
C GLU A 31 10.46 -4.08 11.64
N GLY A 32 10.91 -3.95 10.40
CA GLY A 32 10.53 -2.88 9.52
C GLY A 32 11.04 -3.04 8.10
N MET A 33 10.72 -2.04 7.29
CA MET A 33 11.09 -1.93 5.88
C MET A 33 11.61 -0.51 5.63
N LEU A 34 12.78 -0.39 5.00
CA LEU A 34 13.28 0.91 4.56
C LEU A 34 12.83 1.25 3.15
N SER A 35 12.79 2.55 2.86
CA SER A 35 12.66 3.04 1.50
C SER A 35 13.51 4.29 1.32
N GLU A 36 14.37 4.29 0.31
CA GLU A 36 14.95 5.53 -0.21
C GLU A 36 13.95 6.22 -1.13
N LEU A 37 13.76 7.52 -0.95
CA LEU A 37 12.70 8.27 -1.61
C LEU A 37 13.02 9.76 -1.74
N TYR A 38 12.26 10.43 -2.60
CA TYR A 38 12.42 11.84 -3.02
C TYR A 38 13.64 12.14 -3.87
N GLY A 39 14.41 11.15 -4.31
CA GLY A 39 15.65 11.37 -5.05
C GLY A 39 15.52 11.88 -6.49
N VAL A 40 14.32 11.85 -7.07
CA VAL A 40 14.04 12.37 -8.42
C VAL A 40 12.76 13.20 -8.36
N THR A 41 12.78 14.24 -7.53
CA THR A 41 11.73 15.27 -7.44
C THR A 41 12.30 16.64 -7.81
N ASP A 42 11.44 17.58 -8.19
CA ASP A 42 11.84 18.95 -8.50
C ASP A 42 11.96 19.81 -7.23
N TRP A 43 12.43 21.06 -7.40
CA TRP A 43 12.56 22.05 -6.33
C TRP A 43 11.21 22.56 -5.77
N ASP A 44 10.12 22.37 -6.51
CA ASP A 44 8.75 22.74 -6.12
C ASP A 44 7.98 21.57 -5.46
N TYR A 45 8.67 20.47 -5.12
CA TYR A 45 8.05 19.31 -4.50
C TYR A 45 7.68 19.58 -3.03
N ASP A 46 6.39 19.84 -2.81
CA ASP A 46 5.87 20.25 -1.51
C ASP A 46 5.48 19.08 -0.58
N PHE A 47 4.97 19.43 0.61
CA PHE A 47 4.54 18.46 1.61
C PHE A 47 3.31 17.63 1.20
N ARG A 48 2.52 18.03 0.21
CA ARG A 48 1.44 17.17 -0.31
C ARG A 48 2.04 15.99 -1.06
N GLY A 49 3.08 16.24 -1.85
CA GLY A 49 3.87 15.21 -2.52
C GLY A 49 4.54 14.29 -1.50
N HIS A 50 5.29 14.86 -0.56
CA HIS A 50 5.98 14.10 0.49
C HIS A 50 5.00 13.19 1.24
N LYS A 51 3.89 13.74 1.71
CA LYS A 51 2.86 12.99 2.43
C LYS A 51 2.26 11.89 1.55
N PHE A 52 1.86 12.18 0.31
CA PHE A 52 1.29 11.19 -0.59
C PHE A 52 2.25 10.01 -0.83
N GLN A 53 3.51 10.28 -1.22
CA GLN A 53 4.49 9.24 -1.51
C GLN A 53 4.83 8.42 -0.26
N GLY A 54 4.96 9.06 0.89
CA GLY A 54 5.19 8.36 2.16
C GLY A 54 4.00 7.53 2.61
N ASP A 55 2.77 8.03 2.46
CA ASP A 55 1.55 7.36 2.94
C ASP A 55 1.28 6.05 2.20
N TRP A 56 1.35 6.04 0.86
CA TRP A 56 1.11 4.79 0.13
C TRP A 56 2.19 3.74 0.44
N GLN A 57 3.43 4.17 0.64
CA GLN A 57 4.53 3.29 1.04
C GLN A 57 4.35 2.75 2.47
N ALA A 58 3.91 3.60 3.41
CA ALA A 58 3.60 3.19 4.78
C ALA A 58 2.42 2.20 4.83
N ALA A 59 1.42 2.39 3.96
CA ALA A 59 0.33 1.42 3.78
C ALA A 59 0.80 0.08 3.18
N LEU A 60 1.99 0.03 2.57
CA LEU A 60 2.66 -1.19 2.11
C LEU A 60 3.85 -1.59 2.99
N GLY A 61 3.92 -1.08 4.22
CA GLY A 61 4.82 -1.57 5.26
C GLY A 61 6.13 -0.81 5.42
N VAL A 62 6.42 0.22 4.61
CA VAL A 62 7.59 1.09 4.82
C VAL A 62 7.47 1.78 6.18
N SER A 63 8.48 1.57 7.02
CA SER A 63 8.53 2.08 8.39
C SER A 63 9.75 2.97 8.66
N ILE A 64 10.72 2.98 7.74
CA ILE A 64 11.90 3.84 7.80
C ILE A 64 12.05 4.52 6.45
N ARG A 65 11.93 5.85 6.43
CA ARG A 65 12.08 6.66 5.23
C ARG A 65 13.47 7.28 5.20
N VAL A 66 14.20 7.02 4.12
CA VAL A 66 15.50 7.60 3.85
C VAL A 66 15.31 8.68 2.80
N HIS A 67 15.25 9.93 3.27
CA HIS A 67 15.07 11.06 2.38
C HIS A 67 16.37 11.33 1.61
N HIS A 68 16.29 11.33 0.28
CA HIS A 68 17.36 11.77 -0.60
C HIS A 68 17.19 13.27 -0.90
N LEU A 69 18.07 14.17 -0.51
CA LEU A 69 19.28 14.01 0.31
C LEU A 69 19.54 15.32 1.10
N THR A 70 20.41 15.28 2.11
CA THR A 70 21.00 16.50 2.68
C THR A 70 22.29 16.83 1.94
N TRP A 71 22.36 18.02 1.34
CA TRP A 71 23.46 18.43 0.51
C TRP A 71 24.63 18.92 1.38
N ALA A 72 25.83 18.42 1.11
CA ALA A 72 27.04 18.93 1.75
C ALA A 72 27.35 20.38 1.33
N SER A 73 27.00 20.77 0.10
CA SER A 73 27.24 22.12 -0.44
C SER A 73 26.35 22.38 -1.67
N MET A 74 25.84 23.61 -1.79
CA MET A 74 25.19 24.12 -3.02
C MET A 74 26.15 24.90 -3.94
N LYS A 75 27.45 24.95 -3.64
CA LYS A 75 28.39 25.77 -4.43
C LYS A 75 28.52 25.27 -5.87
N GLY A 76 28.78 26.19 -6.79
CA GLY A 76 29.09 25.86 -8.18
C GLY A 76 27.89 25.31 -8.95
N SER A 77 28.07 24.18 -9.62
CA SER A 77 27.01 23.49 -10.37
C SER A 77 25.99 22.78 -9.48
N ALA A 78 26.34 22.47 -8.22
CA ALA A 78 25.45 21.76 -7.30
C ALA A 78 24.11 22.48 -7.11
N LYS A 79 24.06 23.82 -7.07
CA LYS A 79 22.79 24.58 -6.99
C LYS A 79 21.80 24.33 -8.14
N ARG A 80 22.22 23.68 -9.22
CA ARG A 80 21.36 23.31 -10.37
C ARG A 80 20.95 21.84 -10.34
N ASP A 81 21.42 21.09 -9.36
CA ASP A 81 21.11 19.68 -9.20
C ASP A 81 19.69 19.49 -8.62
N TYR A 82 19.18 18.28 -8.69
CA TYR A 82 17.89 17.86 -8.13
C TYR A 82 18.07 16.56 -7.35
N PRO A 83 17.27 16.30 -6.29
CA PRO A 83 16.08 17.02 -5.81
C PRO A 83 16.38 18.17 -4.85
N ALA A 84 15.35 18.89 -4.40
CA ALA A 84 15.49 19.86 -3.31
C ALA A 84 16.21 19.24 -2.09
N CYS A 85 17.17 19.96 -1.52
CA CYS A 85 17.82 19.55 -0.28
C CYS A 85 16.80 19.45 0.87
N ILE A 86 16.90 18.46 1.75
CA ILE A 86 16.05 18.39 2.97
C ILE A 86 16.65 19.12 4.17
N GLY A 87 17.83 19.72 4.00
CA GLY A 87 18.56 20.48 5.02
C GLY A 87 18.31 21.98 4.93
N TYR A 88 19.15 22.77 5.62
CA TYR A 88 19.06 24.23 5.77
C TYR A 88 19.01 25.02 4.45
N GLN A 89 19.30 24.38 3.32
CA GLN A 89 19.26 24.94 1.99
C GLN A 89 17.86 24.96 1.34
N SER A 90 16.90 24.19 1.85
CA SER A 90 15.51 24.30 1.41
C SER A 90 14.76 25.32 2.26
N PRO A 91 13.91 26.18 1.67
CA PRO A 91 13.11 27.15 2.42
C PRO A 91 12.20 26.53 3.48
N TRP A 92 11.86 25.24 3.33
CA TRP A 92 10.85 24.54 4.14
C TRP A 92 11.48 23.60 5.19
N TYR A 93 12.80 23.72 5.43
CA TYR A 93 13.53 22.76 6.25
C TYR A 93 13.08 22.74 7.73
N LYS A 94 12.55 23.85 8.25
CA LYS A 94 12.09 23.96 9.63
C LYS A 94 10.67 23.42 9.81
N GLU A 95 9.94 23.32 8.71
CA GLU A 95 8.53 22.98 8.65
C GLU A 95 8.32 21.46 8.47
N TYR A 96 9.39 20.69 8.21
CA TYR A 96 9.32 19.23 8.02
C TYR A 96 8.64 18.50 9.17
N ALA A 97 8.70 19.01 10.40
CA ALA A 97 7.98 18.41 11.54
C ALA A 97 6.48 18.21 11.25
N TYR A 98 5.87 19.06 10.42
CA TYR A 98 4.47 18.91 10.00
C TYR A 98 4.18 17.55 9.34
N VAL A 99 5.12 17.03 8.54
CA VAL A 99 5.00 15.75 7.82
C VAL A 99 5.74 14.63 8.56
N GLU A 100 6.91 14.90 9.12
CA GLU A 100 7.74 13.89 9.76
C GLU A 100 7.14 13.40 11.08
N ASP A 101 6.49 14.25 11.87
CA ASP A 101 5.80 13.81 13.08
C ASP A 101 4.65 12.84 12.76
N HIS A 102 3.97 13.06 11.63
CA HIS A 102 2.93 12.16 11.13
C HIS A 102 3.49 10.77 10.85
N PHE A 103 4.61 10.66 10.15
CA PHE A 103 5.26 9.37 9.89
C PHE A 103 5.87 8.76 11.15
N ALA A 104 6.43 9.56 12.07
CA ALA A 104 6.92 9.07 13.35
C ALA A 104 5.79 8.41 14.17
N ARG A 105 4.60 9.03 14.20
CA ARG A 105 3.41 8.47 14.88
C ARG A 105 2.91 7.19 14.21
N ILE A 106 2.83 7.15 12.87
CA ILE A 106 2.49 5.93 12.13
C ILE A 106 3.48 4.80 12.45
N ASN A 107 4.77 5.06 12.32
CA ASN A 107 5.80 4.05 12.44
C ASN A 107 5.94 3.52 13.87
N THR A 108 5.59 4.33 14.88
CA THR A 108 5.50 3.89 16.28
C THR A 108 4.52 2.73 16.47
N VAL A 109 3.40 2.71 15.74
CA VAL A 109 2.38 1.65 15.87
C VAL A 109 2.48 0.59 14.79
N MET A 110 2.85 0.97 13.55
CA MET A 110 2.89 0.05 12.41
C MET A 110 4.10 -0.88 12.40
N THR A 111 5.05 -0.71 13.32
CA THR A 111 6.18 -1.65 13.55
C THR A 111 5.88 -2.69 14.64
N ARG A 112 4.77 -2.56 15.36
CA ARG A 112 4.39 -3.44 16.49
C ARG A 112 3.48 -4.57 16.07
N GLY A 113 3.44 -5.63 16.87
CA GLY A 113 2.53 -6.76 16.64
C GLY A 113 2.84 -7.52 15.35
N LYS A 114 1.89 -8.35 14.91
CA LYS A 114 2.03 -9.18 13.70
C LYS A 114 1.12 -8.67 12.57
N PRO A 115 1.58 -8.66 11.30
CA PRO A 115 0.72 -8.35 10.17
C PRO A 115 -0.42 -9.37 10.05
N VAL A 116 -1.59 -8.94 9.58
CA VAL A 116 -2.76 -9.78 9.35
C VAL A 116 -2.98 -9.91 7.84
N VAL A 117 -2.34 -10.93 7.26
CA VAL A 117 -2.38 -11.22 5.83
C VAL A 117 -2.77 -12.68 5.64
N LYS A 118 -3.84 -12.92 4.87
CA LYS A 118 -4.44 -14.25 4.68
C LYS A 118 -4.14 -14.88 3.32
N LEU A 119 -3.75 -14.07 2.34
CA LEU A 119 -3.51 -14.51 0.96
C LEU A 119 -2.00 -14.56 0.68
N GLY A 120 -1.53 -15.70 0.20
CA GLY A 120 -0.21 -15.85 -0.40
C GLY A 120 -0.33 -15.93 -1.93
N VAL A 121 0.54 -15.24 -2.65
CA VAL A 121 0.61 -15.28 -4.12
C VAL A 121 1.96 -15.86 -4.54
N ILE A 122 1.97 -16.96 -5.30
CA ILE A 122 3.24 -17.49 -5.82
C ILE A 122 3.81 -16.49 -6.83
N HIS A 123 5.05 -16.07 -6.63
CA HIS A 123 5.69 -15.08 -7.51
C HIS A 123 6.10 -15.73 -8.84
N PRO A 124 5.64 -15.25 -10.00
CA PRO A 124 5.86 -15.91 -11.30
C PRO A 124 7.28 -15.66 -11.90
N ILE A 125 8.25 -15.19 -11.11
CA ILE A 125 9.53 -14.66 -11.62
C ILE A 125 10.33 -15.72 -12.37
N GLU A 126 10.25 -16.99 -11.97
CA GLU A 126 10.98 -18.07 -12.66
C GLU A 126 10.47 -18.28 -14.09
N SER A 127 9.17 -18.05 -14.32
CA SER A 127 8.60 -18.10 -15.67
C SER A 127 9.05 -16.92 -16.54
N PHE A 128 9.23 -15.74 -15.93
CA PHE A 128 9.82 -14.59 -16.61
C PHE A 128 11.27 -14.87 -17.03
N TRP A 129 12.07 -15.51 -16.17
CA TRP A 129 13.45 -15.90 -16.51
C TRP A 129 13.53 -16.87 -17.69
N LEU A 130 12.55 -17.76 -17.88
CA LEU A 130 12.50 -18.62 -19.06
C LEU A 130 12.24 -17.83 -20.35
N ALA A 131 11.51 -16.72 -20.27
CA ALA A 131 11.26 -15.81 -21.39
C ALA A 131 12.37 -14.76 -21.56
N HIS A 132 13.31 -14.67 -20.62
CA HIS A 132 14.36 -13.66 -20.63
C HIS A 132 15.48 -14.01 -21.62
N GLY A 133 15.22 -13.71 -22.90
CA GLY A 133 16.15 -13.86 -24.01
C GLY A 133 16.05 -12.70 -25.00
N ASP A 134 16.38 -12.95 -26.26
CA ASP A 134 16.37 -11.95 -27.33
C ASP A 134 14.98 -11.30 -27.50
N THR A 135 14.96 -9.97 -27.54
CA THR A 135 13.73 -9.15 -27.59
C THR A 135 12.89 -9.46 -28.83
N GLN A 136 13.50 -9.79 -29.96
CA GLN A 136 12.77 -10.12 -31.18
C GLN A 136 11.92 -11.39 -31.03
N SER A 137 12.35 -12.32 -30.18
CA SER A 137 11.70 -13.64 -30.02
C SER A 137 10.76 -13.73 -28.81
N SER A 138 10.93 -12.84 -27.83
CA SER A 138 10.30 -12.95 -26.51
C SER A 138 9.69 -11.65 -25.96
N GLY A 139 9.77 -10.54 -26.70
CA GLY A 139 9.30 -9.23 -26.24
C GLY A 139 7.84 -9.21 -25.79
N GLU A 140 6.93 -9.62 -26.68
CA GLU A 140 5.48 -9.62 -26.41
C GLU A 140 5.11 -10.51 -25.20
N LEU A 141 5.78 -11.65 -25.05
CA LEU A 141 5.58 -12.55 -23.92
C LEU A 141 6.06 -11.93 -22.59
N LYS A 142 7.19 -11.22 -22.60
CA LYS A 142 7.69 -10.51 -21.41
C LYS A 142 6.75 -9.39 -21.01
N ASP A 143 6.26 -8.62 -21.98
CA ASP A 143 5.30 -7.52 -21.74
C ASP A 143 3.99 -8.07 -21.17
N GLU A 144 3.49 -9.20 -21.66
CA GLU A 144 2.31 -9.88 -21.10
C GLU A 144 2.55 -10.36 -19.66
N MET A 145 3.71 -10.96 -19.38
CA MET A 145 4.07 -11.43 -18.03
C MET A 145 4.17 -10.28 -17.03
N GLU A 146 4.83 -9.19 -17.41
CA GLU A 146 4.95 -7.98 -16.59
C GLU A 146 3.56 -7.36 -16.36
N HIS A 147 2.76 -7.22 -17.42
CA HIS A 147 1.40 -6.71 -17.34
C HIS A 147 0.54 -7.55 -16.37
N ASN A 148 0.60 -8.88 -16.47
CA ASN A 148 -0.15 -9.76 -15.58
C ASN A 148 0.32 -9.63 -14.12
N PHE A 149 1.63 -9.49 -13.89
CA PHE A 149 2.21 -9.28 -12.56
C PHE A 149 1.80 -7.94 -11.93
N GLU A 150 1.80 -6.86 -12.71
CA GLU A 150 1.27 -5.56 -12.29
C GLU A 150 -0.23 -5.65 -11.99
N LYS A 151 -1.02 -6.26 -12.90
CA LYS A 151 -2.48 -6.34 -12.77
C LYS A 151 -2.93 -7.12 -11.56
N ILE A 152 -2.34 -8.28 -11.28
CA ILE A 152 -2.71 -9.05 -10.08
C ILE A 152 -2.44 -8.26 -8.80
N THR A 153 -1.32 -7.54 -8.77
CA THR A 153 -0.94 -6.67 -7.64
C THR A 153 -1.96 -5.54 -7.45
N GLU A 154 -2.27 -4.80 -8.52
CA GLU A 154 -3.26 -3.72 -8.50
C GLU A 154 -4.65 -4.23 -8.09
N TRP A 155 -5.10 -5.34 -8.68
CA TRP A 155 -6.43 -5.89 -8.44
C TRP A 155 -6.64 -6.29 -6.99
N LEU A 156 -5.66 -6.97 -6.39
CA LEU A 156 -5.73 -7.38 -4.99
C LEU A 156 -5.71 -6.16 -4.06
N LEU A 157 -4.73 -5.26 -4.23
CA LEU A 157 -4.56 -4.12 -3.34
C LEU A 157 -5.74 -3.12 -3.39
N TYR A 158 -6.16 -2.72 -4.59
CA TYR A 158 -7.27 -1.77 -4.74
C TYR A 158 -8.64 -2.36 -4.44
N SER A 159 -8.73 -3.68 -4.27
CA SER A 159 -9.95 -4.34 -3.80
C SER A 159 -9.89 -4.70 -2.32
N GLN A 160 -8.90 -4.18 -1.59
CA GLN A 160 -8.66 -4.40 -0.16
C GLN A 160 -8.38 -5.87 0.23
N ASN A 161 -7.77 -6.63 -0.67
CA ASN A 161 -7.22 -7.95 -0.37
C ASN A 161 -5.70 -7.83 -0.20
N ASP A 162 -5.25 -7.66 1.04
CA ASP A 162 -3.81 -7.66 1.33
C ASP A 162 -3.24 -9.09 1.17
N PHE A 163 -2.01 -9.18 0.69
CA PHE A 163 -1.39 -10.45 0.31
C PHE A 163 0.13 -10.40 0.44
N ASP A 164 0.80 -11.54 0.54
CA ASP A 164 2.26 -11.59 0.41
C ASP A 164 2.65 -12.42 -0.83
N PHE A 165 3.67 -11.98 -1.54
CA PHE A 165 4.35 -12.81 -2.52
C PHE A 165 5.18 -13.91 -1.84
N ILE A 166 5.13 -15.09 -2.42
CA ILE A 166 5.93 -16.25 -2.01
C ILE A 166 6.93 -16.53 -3.12
N SER A 167 8.20 -16.34 -2.80
CA SER A 167 9.29 -16.66 -3.71
C SER A 167 9.63 -18.15 -3.62
N GLU A 168 9.60 -18.83 -4.76
CA GLU A 168 9.87 -20.26 -4.85
C GLU A 168 11.30 -20.61 -4.43
N SER A 169 12.27 -19.72 -4.66
CA SER A 169 13.67 -19.96 -4.33
C SER A 169 13.94 -19.95 -2.82
N ILE A 170 13.17 -19.19 -2.04
CA ILE A 170 13.32 -19.10 -0.57
C ILE A 170 12.39 -20.06 0.16
N LEU A 171 11.28 -20.47 -0.48
CA LEU A 171 10.24 -21.30 0.12
C LEU A 171 10.79 -22.57 0.81
N PRO A 172 11.74 -23.35 0.26
CA PRO A 172 12.25 -24.56 0.93
C PRO A 172 12.86 -24.30 2.31
N SER A 173 13.43 -23.11 2.53
CA SER A 173 14.05 -22.74 3.81
C SER A 173 13.06 -22.20 4.84
N LEU A 174 11.87 -21.76 4.40
CA LEU A 174 10.87 -21.09 5.22
C LEU A 174 9.60 -21.91 5.40
N TYR A 175 9.29 -22.82 4.48
CA TYR A 175 8.05 -23.59 4.49
C TYR A 175 8.01 -24.52 5.70
N LYS A 176 6.85 -24.51 6.37
CA LYS A 176 6.55 -25.43 7.46
C LYS A 176 5.14 -25.97 7.25
N GLU A 177 4.95 -27.25 7.50
CA GLU A 177 3.60 -27.80 7.56
C GLU A 177 2.86 -27.25 8.78
N GLY A 178 1.62 -26.83 8.58
CA GLY A 178 0.81 -26.21 9.62
C GLY A 178 -0.65 -26.15 9.23
N LYS A 179 -1.43 -25.41 10.03
CA LYS A 179 -2.88 -25.22 9.78
C LYS A 179 -3.14 -24.48 8.47
N GLY A 180 -2.33 -23.47 8.15
CA GLY A 180 -2.32 -22.79 6.86
C GLY A 180 -1.07 -23.12 6.06
N PHE A 181 -0.91 -22.49 4.90
CA PHE A 181 0.33 -22.51 4.14
C PHE A 181 1.34 -21.61 4.84
N THR A 182 2.22 -22.20 5.65
CA THR A 182 3.11 -21.46 6.55
C THR A 182 4.46 -21.20 5.88
N VAL A 183 4.85 -19.93 5.78
CA VAL A 183 6.13 -19.46 5.24
C VAL A 183 6.80 -18.56 6.27
N GLY A 184 7.80 -19.11 6.97
CA GLY A 184 8.50 -18.41 8.03
C GLY A 184 7.58 -18.04 9.19
N GLU A 185 7.39 -16.74 9.43
CA GLU A 185 6.51 -16.20 10.48
C GLU A 185 5.06 -15.98 10.03
N MET A 186 4.75 -16.20 8.74
CA MET A 186 3.42 -16.00 8.17
C MET A 186 2.71 -17.32 7.88
N SER A 187 1.38 -17.31 7.96
CA SER A 187 0.53 -18.45 7.61
C SER A 187 -0.66 -17.97 6.80
N TYR A 188 -0.77 -18.45 5.57
CA TYR A 188 -1.82 -18.06 4.63
C TYR A 188 -2.97 -19.07 4.61
N GLU A 189 -4.19 -18.58 4.47
CA GLU A 189 -5.42 -19.37 4.35
C GLU A 189 -5.71 -19.73 2.88
N ILE A 190 -5.26 -18.87 1.95
CA ILE A 190 -5.42 -19.04 0.51
C ILE A 190 -4.07 -18.90 -0.17
N ILE A 191 -3.78 -19.78 -1.13
CA ILE A 191 -2.67 -19.62 -2.08
C ILE A 191 -3.20 -19.39 -3.48
N LEU A 192 -2.76 -18.31 -4.11
CA LEU A 192 -3.09 -17.97 -5.49
C LEU A 192 -1.85 -18.13 -6.38
N LEU A 193 -2.01 -18.84 -7.48
CA LEU A 193 -1.03 -18.97 -8.54
C LEU A 193 -1.52 -18.11 -9.72
N PRO A 194 -0.82 -17.01 -10.05
CA PRO A 194 -1.08 -16.26 -11.28
C PRO A 194 -0.61 -17.08 -12.51
N PRO A 195 -0.83 -16.60 -13.75
CA PRO A 195 -0.34 -17.27 -14.94
C PRO A 195 1.17 -17.49 -14.86
N MET A 196 1.61 -18.75 -14.93
CA MET A 196 3.02 -19.12 -14.86
C MET A 196 3.28 -20.40 -15.66
N LYS A 197 4.49 -20.51 -16.22
CA LYS A 197 4.90 -21.61 -17.11
C LYS A 197 5.61 -22.73 -16.38
N THR A 198 6.46 -22.37 -15.42
CA THR A 198 7.25 -23.30 -14.60
C THR A 198 6.98 -23.09 -13.13
N ILE A 199 7.11 -24.17 -12.36
CA ILE A 199 7.05 -24.20 -10.90
C ILE A 199 8.12 -25.16 -10.36
N ARG A 200 8.69 -24.89 -9.19
CA ARG A 200 9.67 -25.81 -8.57
C ARG A 200 8.99 -27.05 -8.00
N SER A 201 9.69 -28.19 -8.03
CA SER A 201 9.22 -29.40 -7.36
C SER A 201 8.92 -29.17 -5.88
N THR A 202 9.79 -28.42 -5.19
CA THR A 202 9.60 -28.09 -3.76
C THR A 202 8.35 -27.25 -3.50
N THR A 203 8.00 -26.34 -4.42
CA THR A 203 6.77 -25.55 -4.34
C THR A 203 5.56 -26.45 -4.58
N LEU A 204 5.62 -27.35 -5.56
CA LEU A 204 4.57 -28.34 -5.82
C LEU A 204 4.34 -29.25 -4.62
N ASP A 205 5.40 -29.77 -3.98
CA ASP A 205 5.29 -30.62 -2.80
C ASP A 205 4.56 -29.89 -1.65
N ALA A 206 4.90 -28.61 -1.42
CA ALA A 206 4.25 -27.76 -0.43
C ALA A 206 2.77 -27.50 -0.73
N LEU A 207 2.43 -27.28 -2.01
CA LEU A 207 1.06 -27.05 -2.47
C LEU A 207 0.22 -28.34 -2.41
N GLU A 208 0.77 -29.48 -2.81
CA GLU A 208 0.12 -30.79 -2.71
C GLU A 208 -0.16 -31.15 -1.25
N SER A 209 0.82 -30.91 -0.38
CA SER A 209 0.69 -31.07 1.08
C SER A 209 -0.43 -30.16 1.64
N PHE A 210 -0.46 -28.89 1.26
CA PHE A 210 -1.51 -27.96 1.69
C PHE A 210 -2.90 -28.35 1.18
N ALA A 211 -3.03 -28.73 -0.10
CA ALA A 211 -4.27 -29.20 -0.68
C ALA A 211 -4.79 -30.48 0.00
N SER A 212 -3.89 -31.42 0.36
CA SER A 212 -4.27 -32.66 1.05
C SER A 212 -4.89 -32.43 2.44
N ARG A 213 -4.60 -31.28 3.06
CA ARG A 213 -5.17 -30.83 4.34
C ARG A 213 -6.41 -29.94 4.18
N GLY A 214 -6.95 -29.80 2.97
CA GLY A 214 -8.11 -28.95 2.68
C GLY A 214 -7.78 -27.48 2.48
N GLY A 215 -6.52 -27.12 2.24
CA GLY A 215 -6.10 -25.76 1.92
C GLY A 215 -6.70 -25.24 0.62
N LYS A 216 -7.06 -23.94 0.59
CA LYS A 216 -7.63 -23.31 -0.61
C LYS A 216 -6.51 -22.87 -1.56
N ILE A 217 -6.46 -23.48 -2.74
CA ILE A 217 -5.51 -23.13 -3.81
C ILE A 217 -6.30 -22.68 -5.04
N ILE A 218 -5.91 -21.54 -5.60
CA ILE A 218 -6.52 -20.91 -6.77
C ILE A 218 -5.48 -20.83 -7.88
N PHE A 219 -5.72 -21.52 -8.99
CA PHE A 219 -4.99 -21.34 -10.24
C PHE A 219 -5.76 -20.32 -11.10
N ALA A 220 -5.16 -19.16 -11.36
CA ALA A 220 -5.77 -18.10 -12.16
C ALA A 220 -5.08 -17.97 -13.52
N GLY A 221 -5.73 -18.43 -14.58
CA GLY A 221 -5.19 -18.44 -15.94
C GLY A 221 -4.39 -19.70 -16.28
N GLU A 222 -3.23 -19.51 -16.90
CA GLU A 222 -2.37 -20.62 -17.35
C GLU A 222 -1.83 -21.42 -16.15
N ILE A 223 -2.09 -22.72 -16.14
CA ILE A 223 -1.51 -23.66 -15.16
C ILE A 223 -0.10 -24.03 -15.65
N PRO A 224 0.94 -23.99 -14.78
CA PRO A 224 2.28 -24.36 -15.20
C PRO A 224 2.33 -25.77 -15.77
N PHE A 225 2.99 -25.91 -16.93
CA PHE A 225 3.19 -27.16 -17.64
C PHE A 225 4.65 -27.65 -17.56
N LEU A 226 5.51 -26.86 -16.91
CA LEU A 226 6.89 -27.19 -16.60
C LEU A 226 7.08 -27.32 -15.08
N GLU A 227 7.88 -28.29 -14.69
CA GLU A 227 8.42 -28.48 -13.34
C GLU A 227 9.94 -28.36 -13.42
N ASN A 228 10.52 -27.38 -12.70
CA ASN A 228 11.94 -27.02 -12.84
C ASN A 228 12.36 -26.85 -14.32
N ALA A 229 11.53 -26.18 -15.13
CA ALA A 229 11.72 -25.98 -16.57
C ALA A 229 11.68 -27.24 -17.45
N LEU A 230 11.24 -28.40 -16.93
CA LEU A 230 11.05 -29.63 -17.70
C LEU A 230 9.56 -29.99 -17.82
N PRO A 231 9.07 -30.55 -18.94
CA PRO A 231 7.67 -30.93 -19.09
C PRO A 231 7.18 -31.84 -17.96
N SER A 232 6.05 -31.47 -17.33
CA SER A 232 5.45 -32.24 -16.23
C SER A 232 3.95 -31.98 -16.13
N ASP A 233 3.18 -33.05 -15.90
CA ASP A 233 1.73 -32.98 -15.67
C ASP A 233 1.36 -32.80 -14.18
N ARG A 234 2.33 -32.70 -13.26
CA ARG A 234 2.07 -32.64 -11.81
C ARG A 234 1.17 -31.47 -11.42
N ALA A 235 1.51 -30.26 -11.88
CA ALA A 235 0.73 -29.06 -11.60
C ALA A 235 -0.71 -29.17 -12.14
N LYS A 236 -0.89 -29.76 -13.33
CA LYS A 236 -2.21 -30.02 -13.92
C LYS A 236 -3.04 -31.01 -13.09
N LYS A 237 -2.42 -32.08 -12.59
CA LYS A 237 -3.07 -33.05 -11.69
C LYS A 237 -3.49 -32.40 -10.36
N LEU A 238 -2.65 -31.51 -9.81
CA LEU A 238 -3.01 -30.72 -8.64
C LEU A 238 -4.15 -29.74 -8.94
N ALA A 239 -4.11 -29.01 -10.06
CA ALA A 239 -5.16 -28.07 -10.42
C ALA A 239 -6.54 -28.72 -10.59
N SER A 240 -6.61 -29.97 -11.09
CA SER A 240 -7.90 -30.70 -11.25
C SER A 240 -8.65 -30.99 -9.95
N ARG A 241 -8.01 -30.81 -8.79
CA ARG A 241 -8.61 -30.95 -7.45
C ARG A 241 -8.63 -29.63 -6.67
N CYS A 242 -8.27 -28.53 -7.33
CA CYS A 242 -8.23 -27.18 -6.77
C CYS A 242 -9.15 -26.25 -7.56
N ILE A 243 -9.21 -24.98 -7.17
CA ILE A 243 -10.00 -23.97 -7.89
C ILE A 243 -9.19 -23.51 -9.10
N THR A 244 -9.80 -23.56 -10.28
CA THR A 244 -9.20 -23.06 -11.53
C THR A 244 -10.15 -22.04 -12.13
N ILE A 245 -9.66 -20.82 -12.36
CA ILE A 245 -10.45 -19.69 -12.85
C ILE A 245 -9.72 -18.96 -14.00
N PRO A 246 -10.45 -18.23 -14.87
CA PRO A 246 -9.83 -17.30 -15.80
C PRO A 246 -9.02 -16.21 -15.06
N PHE A 247 -7.93 -15.74 -15.67
CA PHE A 247 -7.17 -14.61 -15.15
C PHE A 247 -7.89 -13.29 -15.45
N THR A 248 -8.90 -12.97 -14.62
CA THR A 248 -9.66 -11.73 -14.71
C THR A 248 -9.89 -11.16 -13.32
N HIS A 249 -10.02 -9.83 -13.22
CA HIS A 249 -10.34 -9.15 -11.96
C HIS A 249 -11.55 -9.78 -11.26
N THR A 250 -12.68 -9.90 -11.96
CA THR A 250 -13.93 -10.42 -11.39
C THR A 250 -13.80 -11.84 -10.85
N SER A 251 -13.18 -12.75 -11.62
CA SER A 251 -13.02 -14.15 -11.20
C SER A 251 -12.15 -14.27 -9.95
N ILE A 252 -11.05 -13.50 -9.89
CA ILE A 252 -10.13 -13.55 -8.75
C ILE A 252 -10.81 -12.95 -7.51
N MET A 253 -11.49 -11.80 -7.65
CA MET A 253 -12.17 -11.16 -6.52
C MET A 253 -13.25 -12.05 -5.92
N GLN A 254 -14.05 -12.76 -6.74
CA GLN A 254 -15.07 -13.69 -6.25
C GLN A 254 -14.50 -14.75 -5.30
N GLU A 255 -13.28 -15.24 -5.58
CA GLU A 255 -12.65 -16.29 -4.79
C GLU A 255 -11.97 -15.78 -3.52
N VAL A 256 -11.47 -14.55 -3.50
CA VAL A 256 -10.77 -14.00 -2.32
C VAL A 256 -11.68 -13.19 -1.39
N GLU A 257 -12.82 -12.71 -1.88
CA GLU A 257 -13.79 -11.90 -1.10
C GLU A 257 -14.20 -12.52 0.23
N PRO A 258 -14.48 -13.83 0.35
CA PRO A 258 -14.94 -14.43 1.61
C PRO A 258 -13.95 -14.27 2.78
N GLU A 259 -12.65 -14.13 2.49
CA GLU A 259 -11.61 -13.97 3.50
C GLU A 259 -11.21 -12.51 3.74
N LYS A 260 -11.92 -11.57 3.12
CA LYS A 260 -11.65 -10.14 3.22
C LYS A 260 -11.88 -9.63 4.65
N VAL A 261 -10.85 -9.03 5.21
CA VAL A 261 -10.88 -8.47 6.57
C VAL A 261 -11.35 -7.01 6.58
N ILE A 262 -11.06 -6.25 5.53
CA ILE A 262 -11.41 -4.83 5.40
C ILE A 262 -12.00 -4.58 4.02
N SER A 263 -13.10 -3.85 3.95
CA SER A 263 -13.72 -3.39 2.70
C SER A 263 -13.97 -1.89 2.80
N ILE A 264 -13.60 -1.13 1.77
CA ILE A 264 -13.87 0.31 1.69
C ILE A 264 -14.78 0.56 0.50
N ARG A 265 -15.94 1.17 0.74
CA ARG A 265 -16.95 1.45 -0.28
C ARG A 265 -17.32 2.93 -0.32
N GLN A 266 -17.74 3.39 -1.48
CA GLN A 266 -18.39 4.68 -1.66
C GLN A 266 -19.84 4.61 -1.14
N THR A 267 -20.48 5.77 -0.97
CA THR A 267 -21.88 5.86 -0.52
C THR A 267 -22.89 5.22 -1.47
N ASN A 268 -22.55 5.10 -2.76
CA ASN A 268 -23.36 4.38 -3.74
C ASN A 268 -23.16 2.85 -3.70
N GLY A 269 -22.38 2.33 -2.74
CA GLY A 269 -22.09 0.91 -2.58
C GLY A 269 -20.95 0.38 -3.46
N MET A 270 -20.42 1.16 -4.41
CA MET A 270 -19.30 0.74 -5.24
C MET A 270 -17.99 0.64 -4.45
N PRO A 271 -17.07 -0.28 -4.80
CA PRO A 271 -15.75 -0.34 -4.18
C PRO A 271 -14.97 0.97 -4.32
N ALA A 272 -14.31 1.40 -3.25
CA ALA A 272 -13.43 2.56 -3.27
C ALA A 272 -12.00 2.14 -3.66
N ASN A 273 -11.79 1.95 -4.96
CA ASN A 273 -10.59 1.33 -5.55
C ASN A 273 -9.34 2.23 -5.61
N GLN A 274 -9.20 3.16 -4.66
CA GLN A 274 -8.06 4.09 -4.59
C GLN A 274 -7.31 4.01 -3.26
N TYR A 275 -7.77 3.20 -2.31
CA TYR A 275 -7.19 3.13 -0.98
C TYR A 275 -6.40 1.84 -0.78
N LEU A 276 -5.25 1.98 -0.16
CA LEU A 276 -4.41 0.90 0.35
C LEU A 276 -4.55 0.85 1.86
N TYR A 277 -4.27 -0.31 2.44
CA TYR A 277 -4.20 -0.45 3.89
C TYR A 277 -3.15 -1.47 4.31
N GLN A 278 -2.71 -1.34 5.57
CA GLN A 278 -2.07 -2.42 6.30
C GLN A 278 -2.81 -2.64 7.62
N LEU A 279 -2.97 -3.90 8.01
CA LEU A 279 -3.60 -4.33 9.25
C LEU A 279 -2.59 -5.11 10.11
N ARG A 280 -2.48 -4.75 11.39
CA ARG A 280 -1.61 -5.44 12.36
C ARG A 280 -2.38 -5.80 13.62
N ARG A 281 -2.09 -6.97 14.19
CA ARG A 281 -2.58 -7.41 15.49
C ARG A 281 -1.50 -7.18 16.54
N ASP A 282 -1.79 -6.34 17.52
CA ASP A 282 -0.92 -6.03 18.66
C ASP A 282 -1.63 -6.42 19.97
N GLY A 283 -1.25 -7.57 20.53
CA GLY A 283 -1.99 -8.18 21.64
C GLY A 283 -3.45 -8.45 21.29
N ASN A 284 -4.37 -7.84 22.03
CA ASN A 284 -5.82 -8.01 21.87
C ASN A 284 -6.48 -6.98 20.95
N HIS A 285 -5.74 -5.99 20.45
CA HIS A 285 -6.27 -4.96 19.55
C HIS A 285 -5.63 -5.06 18.16
N HIS A 286 -6.25 -4.40 17.19
CA HIS A 286 -5.69 -4.25 15.86
C HIS A 286 -5.38 -2.78 15.56
N TRP A 287 -4.41 -2.57 14.68
CA TRP A 287 -4.08 -1.29 14.08
C TRP A 287 -4.37 -1.37 12.59
N VAL A 288 -5.16 -0.45 12.08
CA VAL A 288 -5.37 -0.28 10.64
C VAL A 288 -4.89 1.10 10.23
N PHE A 289 -4.02 1.12 9.24
CA PHE A 289 -3.62 2.34 8.53
C PHE A 289 -4.18 2.28 7.11
N ILE A 290 -4.88 3.33 6.68
CA ILE A 290 -5.49 3.45 5.35
C ILE A 290 -4.93 4.72 4.69
N ALA A 291 -4.48 4.60 3.44
CA ALA A 291 -3.92 5.71 2.68
C ALA A 291 -4.45 5.76 1.25
N ASN A 292 -4.37 6.93 0.62
CA ASN A 292 -4.56 7.04 -0.82
C ASN A 292 -3.42 6.31 -1.55
N GLY A 293 -3.79 5.31 -2.32
CA GLY A 293 -2.91 4.57 -3.22
C GLY A 293 -3.01 5.00 -4.68
N LYS A 294 -3.65 6.13 -4.98
CA LYS A 294 -3.67 6.70 -6.34
C LYS A 294 -3.44 8.20 -6.24
N LYS A 295 -2.58 8.71 -7.12
CA LYS A 295 -2.32 10.14 -7.17
C LYS A 295 -3.63 10.86 -7.53
N PRO A 296 -3.99 11.92 -6.79
CA PRO A 296 -5.17 12.70 -7.15
C PRO A 296 -4.96 13.36 -8.53
N PRO A 297 -6.02 13.47 -9.35
CA PRO A 297 -5.91 14.07 -10.69
C PRO A 297 -5.54 15.57 -10.63
N HIS A 298 -5.88 16.25 -9.53
CA HIS A 298 -5.51 17.64 -9.26
C HIS A 298 -4.94 17.78 -7.85
N LYS A 299 -3.84 18.53 -7.70
CA LYS A 299 -3.15 18.73 -6.41
C LYS A 299 -3.80 19.79 -5.50
N GLU A 300 -4.66 20.65 -6.05
CA GLU A 300 -5.14 21.85 -5.34
C GLU A 300 -6.57 21.75 -4.85
N VAL A 301 -7.46 21.13 -5.63
CA VAL A 301 -8.89 21.05 -5.31
C VAL A 301 -9.34 19.60 -5.43
N ILE A 302 -9.36 18.92 -4.29
CA ILE A 302 -9.84 17.54 -4.18
C ILE A 302 -11.07 17.56 -3.27
N PRO A 303 -12.28 17.37 -3.81
CA PRO A 303 -13.49 17.40 -3.00
C PRO A 303 -13.47 16.24 -1.99
N PRO A 304 -13.93 16.45 -0.75
CA PRO A 304 -14.03 15.39 0.22
C PRO A 304 -15.05 14.34 -0.24
N ARG A 305 -14.83 13.09 0.16
CA ARG A 305 -15.66 11.94 -0.23
C ARG A 305 -16.17 11.23 1.02
N HIS A 306 -17.45 10.88 1.00
CA HIS A 306 -17.98 9.97 2.00
C HIS A 306 -17.62 8.54 1.60
N ILE A 307 -16.99 7.82 2.53
CA ILE A 307 -16.67 6.41 2.40
C ILE A 307 -17.25 5.64 3.58
N GLN A 308 -17.44 4.35 3.38
CA GLN A 308 -17.80 3.39 4.41
C GLN A 308 -16.69 2.35 4.52
N ILE A 309 -16.06 2.28 5.69
CA ILE A 309 -15.03 1.29 6.02
C ILE A 309 -15.72 0.18 6.81
N THR A 310 -15.76 -1.03 6.26
CA THR A 310 -16.29 -2.22 6.93
C THR A 310 -15.12 -3.11 7.34
N ILE A 311 -15.07 -3.49 8.61
CA ILE A 311 -14.00 -4.31 9.20
C ILE A 311 -14.64 -5.57 9.79
N GLN A 312 -14.04 -6.72 9.49
CA GLN A 312 -14.48 -8.01 9.99
C GLN A 312 -14.41 -8.07 11.52
N GLY A 313 -15.52 -8.48 12.15
CA GLY A 313 -15.64 -8.56 13.60
C GLY A 313 -16.13 -7.27 14.25
N GLU A 314 -16.41 -7.37 15.55
CA GLU A 314 -16.99 -6.29 16.36
C GLU A 314 -15.90 -5.61 17.18
N HIS A 315 -15.62 -4.35 16.83
CA HIS A 315 -14.55 -3.53 17.38
C HIS A 315 -15.08 -2.15 17.79
N THR A 316 -14.41 -1.52 18.75
CA THR A 316 -14.60 -0.12 19.12
C THR A 316 -13.40 0.69 18.60
N PRO A 317 -13.57 1.47 17.51
CA PRO A 317 -12.48 2.19 16.88
C PRO A 317 -12.11 3.46 17.67
N VAL A 318 -10.81 3.73 17.74
CA VAL A 318 -10.23 4.96 18.26
C VAL A 318 -9.38 5.56 17.15
N LEU A 319 -9.72 6.77 16.72
CA LEU A 319 -8.98 7.52 15.73
C LEU A 319 -7.73 8.12 16.38
N TYR A 320 -6.59 7.87 15.75
CA TYR A 320 -5.33 8.54 16.05
C TYR A 320 -5.06 9.51 14.91
N ASP A 321 -5.31 10.81 15.14
CA ASP A 321 -4.95 11.84 14.19
C ASP A 321 -3.43 11.99 14.21
N THR A 322 -2.79 11.54 13.14
CA THR A 322 -1.33 11.49 13.02
C THR A 322 -0.74 12.85 12.71
N LEU A 323 -1.49 13.84 12.21
CA LEU A 323 -0.99 15.20 12.02
C LEU A 323 -0.98 15.97 13.34
N THR A 324 -2.08 15.90 14.10
CA THR A 324 -2.22 16.68 15.35
C THR A 324 -1.80 15.94 16.62
N GLY A 325 -1.72 14.61 16.57
CA GLY A 325 -1.51 13.75 17.75
C GLY A 325 -2.76 13.54 18.60
N ASN A 326 -3.92 14.09 18.21
CA ASN A 326 -5.16 13.91 18.93
C ASN A 326 -5.67 12.46 18.86
N ILE A 327 -6.19 11.96 19.97
CA ILE A 327 -6.75 10.62 20.08
C ILE A 327 -8.20 10.75 20.54
N ALA A 328 -9.12 10.19 19.76
CA ALA A 328 -10.54 10.23 20.07
C ALA A 328 -11.20 8.90 19.73
N GLU A 329 -12.13 8.45 20.58
CA GLU A 329 -13.06 7.41 20.17
C GLU A 329 -13.82 7.85 18.92
N PHE A 330 -14.06 6.92 17.99
CA PHE A 330 -14.67 7.24 16.71
C PHE A 330 -16.02 6.52 16.53
N PRO A 331 -17.01 7.17 15.90
CA PRO A 331 -18.28 6.55 15.59
C PRO A 331 -18.19 5.26 14.78
N CYS A 332 -18.95 4.25 15.17
CA CYS A 332 -19.18 3.08 14.34
C CYS A 332 -20.60 2.52 14.50
N LEU A 333 -20.97 1.66 13.56
CA LEU A 333 -22.18 0.85 13.55
C LEU A 333 -21.77 -0.62 13.53
N TYR A 334 -22.65 -1.50 13.98
CA TYR A 334 -22.46 -2.95 13.89
C TYR A 334 -23.49 -3.57 12.96
N GLN A 335 -23.04 -4.29 11.93
CA GLN A 335 -23.90 -4.92 10.93
C GLN A 335 -23.37 -6.31 10.60
N ASN A 336 -24.21 -7.34 10.75
CA ASN A 336 -23.87 -8.73 10.44
C ASN A 336 -22.55 -9.21 11.09
N GLY A 337 -22.30 -8.82 12.34
CA GLY A 337 -21.06 -9.18 13.07
C GLY A 337 -19.82 -8.39 12.65
N ASN A 338 -19.96 -7.35 11.82
CA ASN A 338 -18.87 -6.49 11.36
C ASN A 338 -19.00 -5.07 11.91
N THR A 339 -17.88 -4.38 12.02
CA THR A 339 -17.79 -2.96 12.40
C THR A 339 -17.83 -2.10 11.14
N VAL A 340 -18.71 -1.11 11.11
CA VAL A 340 -18.93 -0.21 9.96
C VAL A 340 -18.66 1.22 10.40
N ILE A 341 -17.71 1.88 9.73
CA ILE A 341 -17.25 3.22 10.06
C ILE A 341 -17.54 4.15 8.87
N PRO A 342 -18.58 5.00 8.95
CA PRO A 342 -18.76 6.09 8.01
C PRO A 342 -17.67 7.15 8.22
N TYR A 343 -17.01 7.58 7.14
CA TYR A 343 -15.91 8.55 7.22
C TYR A 343 -15.97 9.56 6.07
N LEU A 344 -15.74 10.84 6.38
CA LEU A 344 -15.54 11.90 5.38
C LEU A 344 -14.04 12.06 5.17
N ILE A 345 -13.51 11.57 4.05
CA ILE A 345 -12.08 11.61 3.76
C ILE A 345 -11.76 12.75 2.79
N HIS A 346 -10.75 13.55 3.12
CA HIS A 346 -10.22 14.63 2.27
C HIS A 346 -9.06 14.13 1.39
N GLY A 347 -8.69 14.91 0.37
CA GLY A 347 -7.84 14.45 -0.73
C GLY A 347 -6.45 13.96 -0.35
N HIS A 348 -5.85 14.49 0.71
CA HIS A 348 -4.52 14.10 1.21
C HIS A 348 -4.58 13.38 2.56
N ASP A 349 -5.78 12.95 2.96
CA ASP A 349 -5.97 12.26 4.23
C ASP A 349 -5.43 10.83 4.17
N SER A 350 -5.05 10.38 5.36
CA SER A 350 -4.71 9.01 5.71
C SER A 350 -5.34 8.75 7.07
N ILE A 351 -5.75 7.52 7.35
CA ILE A 351 -6.53 7.18 8.55
C ILE A 351 -5.75 6.16 9.37
N LEU A 352 -5.62 6.40 10.66
CA LEU A 352 -5.06 5.44 11.62
C LEU A 352 -6.09 5.14 12.71
N PHE A 353 -6.59 3.91 12.75
CA PHE A 353 -7.46 3.45 13.83
C PHE A 353 -6.77 2.39 14.69
N ARG A 354 -6.96 2.52 16.01
CA ARG A 354 -6.87 1.39 16.94
C ARG A 354 -8.23 0.75 17.07
N LEU A 355 -8.31 -0.55 16.83
CA LEU A 355 -9.52 -1.36 16.90
C LEU A 355 -9.48 -2.19 18.17
N ASN A 356 -10.16 -1.72 19.22
CA ASN A 356 -10.28 -2.48 20.46
C ASN A 356 -11.39 -3.53 20.31
N PRO A 357 -11.24 -4.72 20.89
CA PRO A 357 -12.24 -5.77 20.75
C PRO A 357 -13.55 -5.40 21.47
N GLY A 358 -14.68 -5.78 20.88
CA GLY A 358 -16.01 -5.65 21.49
C GLY A 358 -16.82 -4.44 21.00
N LYS A 359 -18.07 -4.41 21.45
CA LYS A 359 -19.02 -3.34 21.12
C LYS A 359 -18.93 -2.17 22.07
N THR A 360 -19.32 -1.01 21.57
CA THR A 360 -19.68 0.15 22.38
C THR A 360 -21.19 0.40 22.28
N ASP A 361 -21.82 0.69 23.42
CA ASP A 361 -23.23 1.10 23.49
C ASP A 361 -23.41 2.59 23.17
N LYS A 362 -22.31 3.30 22.85
CA LYS A 362 -22.36 4.71 22.48
C LYS A 362 -23.12 4.88 21.17
N VAL A 363 -24.30 5.49 21.26
CA VAL A 363 -25.05 5.94 20.10
C VAL A 363 -24.33 7.17 19.56
N PHE A 364 -23.67 7.02 18.42
CA PHE A 364 -23.01 8.14 17.78
C PHE A 364 -24.02 8.93 16.97
N ALA A 365 -24.02 10.25 17.17
CA ALA A 365 -24.77 11.15 16.31
C ALA A 365 -24.32 10.97 14.86
N ALA A 366 -25.26 11.07 13.91
CA ALA A 366 -24.94 11.19 12.49
C ALA A 366 -23.81 12.23 12.31
N PRO A 367 -22.88 12.04 11.34
CA PRO A 367 -21.77 12.95 11.12
C PRO A 367 -22.31 14.39 11.17
N ALA A 368 -21.68 15.21 12.02
CA ALA A 368 -22.14 16.56 12.27
C ALA A 368 -22.48 17.21 10.93
N THR A 369 -23.71 17.73 10.82
CA THR A 369 -24.13 18.59 9.71
C THR A 369 -22.94 19.44 9.32
N PRO A 370 -22.53 19.50 8.04
CA PRO A 370 -21.31 20.20 7.64
C PRO A 370 -21.30 21.53 8.36
N ARG A 371 -20.24 21.78 9.15
CA ARG A 371 -20.15 22.99 9.99
C ARG A 371 -20.60 24.14 9.11
N PRO A 372 -21.70 24.84 9.44
CA PRO A 372 -22.26 25.82 8.54
C PRO A 372 -21.14 26.80 8.21
N VAL A 373 -20.90 27.03 6.93
CA VAL A 373 -19.96 28.06 6.50
C VAL A 373 -20.57 29.38 6.98
N ILE A 374 -20.09 29.88 8.12
CA ILE A 374 -20.62 31.10 8.75
C ILE A 374 -20.24 32.36 7.97
N GLY A 375 -19.29 32.25 7.06
CA GLY A 375 -18.87 33.30 6.15
C GLY A 375 -17.85 32.77 5.16
N ARG A 376 -17.89 33.26 3.92
CA ARG A 376 -16.86 33.05 2.92
C ARG A 376 -16.19 34.41 2.69
N ILE A 377 -14.91 34.51 3.03
CA ILE A 377 -14.12 35.70 2.73
C ILE A 377 -13.46 35.45 1.37
N GLU A 378 -13.95 36.13 0.34
CA GLU A 378 -13.29 36.14 -0.98
C GLU A 378 -12.25 37.26 -1.00
N TRP A 379 -10.98 36.89 -0.89
CA TRP A 379 -9.87 37.82 -1.01
C TRP A 379 -9.64 38.13 -2.50
N LYS A 380 -10.45 39.05 -3.03
CA LYS A 380 -10.31 39.59 -4.41
C LYS A 380 -9.34 40.76 -4.50
N GLN A 381 -8.89 41.28 -3.35
CA GLN A 381 -7.96 42.40 -3.27
C GLN A 381 -6.54 41.87 -3.08
N PRO A 382 -5.54 42.50 -3.71
CA PRO A 382 -4.14 42.22 -3.42
C PRO A 382 -3.86 42.32 -1.91
N ILE A 383 -3.14 41.33 -1.37
CA ILE A 383 -2.73 41.31 0.03
C ILE A 383 -1.27 41.74 0.12
N SER A 384 -0.93 42.54 1.12
CA SER A 384 0.46 42.84 1.43
C SER A 384 1.19 41.60 1.92
N TYR A 385 2.35 41.30 1.35
CA TYR A 385 3.24 40.24 1.82
C TYR A 385 4.65 40.81 2.02
N THR A 386 5.42 40.15 2.86
CA THR A 386 6.85 40.43 3.06
C THR A 386 7.61 39.12 2.88
N ARG A 387 8.77 39.17 2.23
CA ARG A 387 9.63 37.99 2.11
C ARG A 387 10.36 37.79 3.43
N GLU A 388 10.53 36.53 3.82
CA GLU A 388 11.32 36.19 5.02
C GLU A 388 12.82 36.32 4.76
N GLU A 389 13.23 36.26 3.49
CA GLU A 389 14.60 36.41 3.01
C GLU A 389 14.67 37.21 1.70
N ASP A 390 15.85 37.73 1.38
CA ASP A 390 16.09 38.46 0.13
C ASP A 390 15.92 37.54 -1.10
N ASN A 391 15.51 38.12 -2.23
CA ASN A 391 15.43 37.36 -3.47
C ASN A 391 16.83 36.92 -3.92
N VAL A 392 17.09 35.62 -3.91
CA VAL A 392 18.34 35.07 -4.44
C VAL A 392 18.23 34.62 -5.91
N TYR A 393 17.03 34.69 -6.51
CA TYR A 393 16.79 34.43 -7.93
C TYR A 393 16.99 35.69 -8.78
N ILE A 394 17.54 35.53 -9.99
CA ILE A 394 17.64 36.58 -11.04
C ILE A 394 16.29 36.80 -11.76
N LEU A 395 15.17 36.49 -11.10
CA LEU A 395 13.82 36.79 -11.57
C LEU A 395 13.23 37.76 -10.57
N ASP A 396 13.32 39.05 -10.91
CA ASP A 396 13.01 40.15 -10.00
C ASP A 396 11.50 40.41 -9.85
N LEU A 397 10.67 39.89 -10.75
CA LEU A 397 9.23 40.16 -10.80
C LEU A 397 8.44 38.92 -11.26
N GLY A 398 7.57 38.42 -10.38
CA GLY A 398 6.49 37.50 -10.73
C GLY A 398 5.16 38.12 -10.31
N GLN A 399 4.30 38.42 -11.27
CA GLN A 399 2.89 38.67 -11.02
C GLN A 399 2.13 37.42 -11.45
N TRP A 400 1.40 36.84 -10.52
CA TRP A 400 0.56 35.68 -10.77
C TRP A 400 -0.89 36.07 -10.47
N LYS A 401 -1.80 35.50 -11.25
CA LYS A 401 -3.22 35.78 -11.26
C LYS A 401 -3.97 34.47 -11.46
N LEU A 402 -4.93 34.18 -10.59
CA LEU A 402 -5.69 32.92 -10.61
C LEU A 402 -7.08 33.23 -11.18
N ASN A 403 -7.34 32.80 -12.41
CA ASN A 403 -8.51 33.21 -13.23
C ASN A 403 -8.49 34.71 -13.58
N ASP A 404 -9.63 35.40 -13.46
CA ASP A 404 -9.81 36.83 -13.77
C ASP A 404 -9.48 37.76 -12.59
N GLY A 405 -8.95 37.23 -11.47
CA GLY A 405 -8.48 38.00 -10.31
C GLY A 405 -6.99 37.85 -10.06
#